data_AF-I7JM09-F1
#
_entry.id   AF-I7JM09-F1
#
_cell.length_a   1.000
_cell.length_b   1.000
_cell.length_c   1.000
_cell.angle_alpha   90.00
_cell.angle_beta   90.00
_cell.angle_gamma   90.00
#
_symmetry.space_group_name_H-M   'P 1'
#
loop_
_entity.id
_entity.type
_entity.pdbx_description
1 polymer ?
#
loop_
_entity_poly.entity_id
_entity_poly.type
_entity_poly.pdbx_seq_one_letter_code
_entity_poly.pdbx_strand_id
1 'polypeptide(L)'
;MTFTDILFYLLAIILLYASVRVVLARHPVVGVLHLILAFFTASMLWILIGAEFLGLLLIIIYVGAVMVLFLFVVMMVDVLPETLRKDFRTYLPIGLVVGGIMVAEIGFILGSAYFDTSSPMTWPETYNNALALGIEMYSKYSYPIQVGALILLVGMIAAIALTLRERKNRKYVLVSDQLKVQAKDRLRLVSLKSEPRVEPLADNVSDIPADATIAGAKHTSAAERDAKEVKNDRDLKNIKPAAGQPSPVKPGEPAKAQLAQNDKTVSVESTKEAKSDATKSEAKSALNNEEVKK
;
A
#
# COMPACT_ATOMS: atom_id res chain seq x y z
N MET A 1 13.61 -47.21 10.61
CA MET A 1 12.67 -46.08 10.69
C MET A 1 12.36 -45.85 12.15
N THR A 2 13.06 -44.90 12.76
CA THR A 2 12.73 -44.39 14.09
C THR A 2 11.41 -43.62 14.02
N PHE A 3 10.78 -43.37 15.17
CA PHE A 3 9.56 -42.54 15.24
C PHE A 3 9.77 -41.16 14.60
N THR A 4 10.97 -40.59 14.76
CA THR A 4 11.41 -39.32 14.15
C THR A 4 11.39 -39.37 12.62
N ASP A 5 11.82 -40.48 12.01
CA ASP A 5 11.81 -40.64 10.55
C ASP A 5 10.38 -40.66 10.00
N ILE A 6 9.47 -41.37 10.67
CA ILE A 6 8.06 -41.43 10.28
C ILE A 6 7.42 -40.05 10.36
N LEU A 7 7.68 -39.32 11.45
CA LEU A 7 7.19 -37.96 11.64
C LEU A 7 7.74 -37.00 10.58
N PHE A 8 9.03 -37.13 10.23
CA PHE A 8 9.66 -36.35 9.16
C PHE A 8 8.96 -36.54 7.82
N TYR A 9 8.76 -37.78 7.37
CA TYR A 9 8.10 -38.06 6.09
C TYR A 9 6.65 -37.60 6.07
N LEU A 10 5.93 -37.77 7.19
CA LEU A 10 4.56 -37.28 7.33
C LEU A 10 4.50 -35.76 7.16
N LEU A 11 5.34 -35.02 7.89
CA LEU A 11 5.37 -33.56 7.82
C LEU A 11 5.84 -33.07 6.44
N ALA A 12 6.79 -33.75 5.81
CA ALA A 12 7.27 -33.44 4.46
C ALA A 12 6.17 -33.60 3.39
N ILE A 13 5.35 -34.65 3.48
CA ILE A 13 4.22 -34.86 2.57
C ILE A 13 3.17 -33.76 2.76
N ILE A 14 2.84 -33.40 4.01
CA ILE A 14 1.89 -32.32 4.29
C ILE A 14 2.42 -30.98 3.76
N LEU A 15 3.73 -30.72 3.95
CA LEU A 15 4.39 -29.51 3.44
C LEU A 15 4.28 -29.42 1.92
N LEU A 16 4.65 -30.49 1.19
CA LEU A 16 4.54 -30.53 -0.27
C LEU A 16 3.10 -30.35 -0.74
N TYR A 17 2.15 -31.03 -0.10
CA TYR A 17 0.73 -30.87 -0.41
C TYR A 17 0.26 -29.43 -0.22
N ALA A 18 0.62 -28.80 0.90
CA ALA A 18 0.29 -27.42 1.19
C ALA A 18 0.91 -26.46 0.16
N SER A 19 2.21 -26.60 -0.14
CA SER A 19 2.92 -25.78 -1.14
C SER A 19 2.30 -25.88 -2.54
N VAL A 20 1.91 -27.08 -2.98
CA VAL A 20 1.22 -27.25 -4.28
C VAL A 20 -0.16 -26.59 -4.23
N ARG A 21 -0.92 -26.79 -3.15
CA ARG A 21 -2.26 -26.20 -2.99
C ARG A 21 -2.25 -24.67 -2.97
N VAL A 22 -1.21 -24.03 -2.41
CA VAL A 22 -1.04 -22.57 -2.43
C VAL A 22 -1.09 -22.02 -3.85
N VAL A 23 -0.35 -22.64 -4.77
CA VAL A 23 -0.23 -22.18 -6.16
C VAL A 23 -1.47 -22.54 -7.00
N LEU A 24 -2.09 -23.69 -6.70
CA LEU A 24 -3.27 -24.17 -7.42
C LEU A 24 -4.59 -23.53 -6.94
N ALA A 25 -4.59 -22.86 -5.79
CA ALA A 25 -5.80 -22.30 -5.21
C ALA A 25 -6.45 -21.24 -6.12
N ARG A 26 -7.77 -21.36 -6.31
CA ARG A 26 -8.55 -20.36 -7.07
C ARG A 26 -8.84 -19.13 -6.23
N HIS A 27 -9.24 -19.34 -4.99
CA HIS A 27 -9.52 -18.26 -4.06
C HIS A 27 -8.25 -17.87 -3.30
N PRO A 28 -7.83 -16.59 -3.36
CA PRO A 28 -6.60 -16.13 -2.72
C PRO A 28 -6.51 -16.44 -1.23
N VAL A 29 -7.60 -16.23 -0.48
CA VAL A 29 -7.65 -16.53 0.97
C VAL A 29 -7.36 -18.01 1.23
N VAL A 30 -7.86 -18.92 0.38
CA VAL A 30 -7.57 -20.36 0.48
C VAL A 30 -6.10 -20.63 0.18
N GLY A 31 -5.50 -19.91 -0.76
CA GLY A 31 -4.06 -19.95 -1.00
C GLY A 31 -3.26 -19.56 0.24
N VAL A 32 -3.61 -18.45 0.90
CA VAL A 32 -2.92 -18.00 2.12
C VAL A 32 -3.10 -18.97 3.29
N LEU A 33 -4.29 -19.56 3.47
CA LEU A 33 -4.54 -20.59 4.47
C LEU A 33 -3.62 -21.81 4.30
N HIS A 34 -3.40 -22.27 3.07
CA HIS A 34 -2.45 -23.35 2.79
C HIS A 34 -0.99 -22.89 2.97
N LEU A 35 -0.68 -21.60 2.75
CA LEU A 35 0.66 -21.05 2.97
C LEU A 35 1.00 -21.01 4.46
N ILE A 36 0.03 -20.64 5.31
CA ILE A 36 0.16 -20.74 6.77
C ILE A 36 0.44 -22.18 7.20
N LEU A 37 -0.30 -23.15 6.65
CA LEU A 37 -0.07 -24.57 6.91
C LEU A 37 1.34 -25.01 6.47
N ALA A 38 1.83 -24.52 5.34
CA ALA A 38 3.18 -24.81 4.86
C ALA A 38 4.26 -24.24 5.79
N PHE A 39 4.16 -22.98 6.22
CA PHE A 39 5.13 -22.41 7.17
C PHE A 39 5.06 -23.07 8.55
N PHE A 40 3.87 -23.45 9.01
CA PHE A 40 3.70 -24.18 10.25
C PHE A 40 4.35 -25.57 10.19
N THR A 41 4.10 -26.34 9.14
CA THR A 41 4.75 -27.64 8.96
C THR A 41 6.26 -27.51 8.77
N ALA A 42 6.73 -26.52 7.99
CA ALA A 42 8.15 -26.22 7.88
C ALA A 42 8.80 -25.91 9.25
N SER A 43 8.13 -25.15 10.12
CA SER A 43 8.64 -24.86 11.47
C SER A 43 8.82 -26.14 12.31
N MET A 44 7.90 -27.10 12.17
CA MET A 44 8.02 -28.40 12.82
C MET A 44 9.20 -29.21 12.27
N LEU A 45 9.46 -29.18 10.95
CA LEU A 45 10.66 -29.80 10.37
C LEU A 45 11.95 -29.19 10.93
N TRP A 46 11.99 -27.87 11.08
CA TRP A 46 13.15 -27.16 11.66
C TRP A 46 13.41 -27.58 13.11
N ILE A 47 12.35 -27.70 13.92
CA ILE A 47 12.45 -28.22 15.29
C ILE A 47 12.94 -29.68 15.29
N LEU A 48 12.47 -30.51 14.35
CA LEU A 48 12.84 -31.92 14.25
C LEU A 48 14.34 -32.12 13.94
N ILE A 49 14.95 -31.20 13.20
CA ILE A 49 16.39 -31.20 12.88
C ILE A 49 17.25 -30.65 14.04
N GLY A 50 16.63 -30.18 15.12
CA GLY A 50 17.32 -29.60 16.29
C GLY A 50 17.57 -28.09 16.19
N ALA A 51 16.92 -27.41 15.24
CA ALA A 51 17.01 -25.96 15.07
C ALA A 51 15.78 -25.25 15.66
N GLU A 52 15.60 -25.39 16.98
CA GLU A 52 14.44 -24.89 17.73
C GLU A 52 14.24 -23.38 17.59
N PHE A 53 15.31 -22.59 17.71
CA PHE A 53 15.24 -21.13 17.67
C PHE A 53 14.72 -20.64 16.31
N LEU A 54 15.24 -21.19 15.21
CA LEU A 54 14.78 -20.81 13.88
C LEU A 54 13.35 -21.30 13.59
N GLY A 55 12.99 -22.49 14.08
CA GLY A 55 11.61 -22.99 13.99
C GLY A 55 10.61 -22.05 14.68
N LEU A 56 10.93 -21.59 15.89
CA LEU A 56 10.11 -20.63 16.63
C LEU A 56 10.02 -19.27 15.93
N LEU A 57 11.11 -18.76 15.36
CA LEU A 57 11.09 -17.54 14.55
C LEU A 57 10.20 -17.67 13.32
N LEU A 58 10.18 -18.86 12.69
CA LEU A 58 9.30 -19.14 11.55
C LEU A 58 7.82 -19.00 11.94
N ILE A 59 7.45 -19.45 13.14
CA ILE A 59 6.08 -19.30 13.65
C ILE A 59 5.79 -17.83 13.99
N ILE A 60 6.63 -17.18 14.78
CA ILE A 60 6.34 -15.84 15.30
C ILE A 60 6.31 -14.79 14.18
N ILE A 61 7.32 -14.79 13.31
CA ILE A 61 7.48 -13.74 12.29
C ILE A 61 6.67 -14.09 11.05
N TYR A 62 6.88 -15.27 10.46
CA TYR A 62 6.22 -15.60 9.19
C TYR A 62 4.76 -15.93 9.41
N VAL A 63 4.42 -16.91 10.25
CA VAL A 63 3.01 -17.27 10.48
C VAL A 63 2.26 -16.17 11.24
N GLY A 64 2.87 -15.61 12.28
CA GLY A 64 2.25 -14.60 13.15
C GLY A 64 2.08 -13.24 12.49
N ALA A 65 3.20 -12.55 12.20
CA ALA A 65 3.14 -11.16 11.72
C ALA A 65 2.85 -11.08 10.21
N VAL A 66 3.64 -11.76 9.38
CA VAL A 66 3.61 -11.57 7.93
C VAL A 66 2.37 -12.20 7.29
N MET A 67 2.07 -13.47 7.60
CA MET A 67 0.93 -14.15 6.99
C MET A 67 -0.41 -13.58 7.43
N VAL A 68 -0.56 -13.13 8.69
CA VAL A 68 -1.79 -12.48 9.16
C VAL A 68 -1.99 -11.13 8.47
N LEU A 69 -0.92 -10.31 8.34
CA LEU A 69 -0.99 -9.07 7.56
C LEU A 69 -1.37 -9.36 6.10
N PHE A 70 -0.79 -10.41 5.52
CA PHE A 70 -1.11 -10.84 4.17
C PHE A 70 -2.57 -11.29 4.02
N LEU A 71 -3.14 -12.00 5.00
CA LEU A 71 -4.57 -12.34 5.02
C LEU A 71 -5.46 -11.11 4.98
N PHE A 72 -5.15 -10.08 5.77
CA PHE A 72 -5.89 -8.82 5.75
C PHE A 72 -5.82 -8.16 4.37
N VAL A 73 -4.62 -8.06 3.79
CA VAL A 73 -4.41 -7.44 2.48
C VAL A 73 -5.16 -8.20 1.39
N VAL A 74 -5.02 -9.53 1.36
CA VAL A 74 -5.63 -10.37 0.32
C VAL A 74 -7.15 -10.41 0.42
N MET A 75 -7.72 -10.30 1.63
CA MET A 75 -9.17 -10.22 1.82
C MET A 75 -9.72 -8.83 1.43
N MET A 76 -8.94 -7.76 1.61
CA MET A 76 -9.35 -6.40 1.24
C MET A 76 -9.26 -6.16 -0.27
N VAL A 77 -8.39 -6.88 -0.98
CA VAL A 77 -8.23 -6.75 -2.43
C VAL A 77 -9.23 -7.66 -3.15
N ASP A 78 -10.21 -7.04 -3.81
CA ASP A 78 -11.09 -7.72 -4.76
C ASP A 78 -10.29 -8.12 -6.02
N VAL A 79 -9.79 -9.36 -6.06
CA VAL A 79 -9.07 -9.88 -7.23
C VAL A 79 -10.03 -10.63 -8.16
N LEU A 80 -10.48 -9.97 -9.23
CA LEU A 80 -11.14 -10.64 -10.36
C LEU A 80 -10.62 -10.07 -11.69
N PRO A 81 -9.79 -10.86 -12.41
CA PRO A 81 -10.07 -11.03 -13.83
C PRO A 81 -9.85 -12.47 -14.28
N GLU A 82 -10.94 -13.14 -14.63
CA GLU A 82 -10.98 -14.50 -15.17
C GLU A 82 -10.23 -14.63 -16.51
N THR A 83 -9.93 -13.49 -17.16
CA THR A 83 -9.24 -13.39 -18.44
C THR A 83 -7.73 -13.61 -18.36
N LEU A 84 -7.07 -13.33 -17.22
CA LEU A 84 -5.61 -13.55 -17.05
C LEU A 84 -5.23 -15.03 -16.91
N ARG A 85 -6.18 -15.89 -16.54
CA ARG A 85 -5.92 -17.33 -16.29
C ARG A 85 -5.94 -18.19 -17.55
N LYS A 86 -6.46 -17.68 -18.67
CA LYS A 86 -6.56 -18.44 -19.93
C LYS A 86 -5.17 -18.77 -20.49
N ASP A 87 -4.21 -17.88 -20.28
CA ASP A 87 -2.82 -18.04 -20.74
C ASP A 87 -1.98 -18.91 -19.79
N PHE A 88 -2.33 -19.00 -18.50
CA PHE A 88 -1.59 -19.80 -17.52
C PHE A 88 -1.53 -21.28 -17.91
N ARG A 89 -2.59 -21.82 -18.50
CA ARG A 89 -2.63 -23.24 -18.92
C ARG A 89 -1.74 -23.53 -20.13
N THR A 90 -1.46 -22.52 -20.94
CA THR A 90 -0.55 -22.61 -22.10
C THR A 90 0.90 -22.66 -21.66
N TYR A 91 1.28 -21.90 -20.62
CA TYR A 91 2.66 -21.86 -20.10
C TYR A 91 2.95 -22.87 -18.99
N LEU A 92 1.93 -23.48 -18.39
CA LEU A 92 2.07 -24.54 -17.37
C LEU A 92 2.99 -25.70 -17.78
N PRO A 93 2.90 -26.31 -18.99
CA PRO A 93 3.77 -27.42 -19.37
C PRO A 93 5.23 -26.99 -19.49
N ILE A 94 5.50 -25.78 -20.00
CA ILE A 94 6.85 -25.22 -20.10
C ILE A 94 7.41 -25.00 -18.69
N GLY A 95 6.62 -24.42 -17.79
CA GLY A 95 7.00 -24.24 -16.39
C GLY A 95 7.28 -25.57 -15.67
N LEU A 96 6.52 -26.63 -15.99
CA LEU A 96 6.74 -27.96 -15.42
C LEU A 96 8.03 -28.60 -15.94
N VAL A 97 8.36 -28.43 -17.22
CA VAL A 97 9.65 -28.89 -17.78
C VAL A 97 10.82 -28.18 -17.09
N VAL A 98 10.77 -26.85 -16.99
CA VAL A 98 11.84 -26.07 -16.33
C VAL A 98 11.94 -26.43 -14.85
N GLY A 99 10.80 -26.55 -14.15
CA GLY A 99 10.77 -26.98 -12.75
C GLY A 99 11.33 -28.39 -12.57
N GLY A 100 10.99 -29.32 -13.47
CA GLY A 100 11.52 -30.69 -13.46
C GLY A 100 13.03 -30.74 -13.67
N ILE A 101 13.57 -29.91 -14.58
CA ILE A 101 15.01 -29.77 -14.78
C ILE A 101 15.68 -29.24 -13.49
N MET A 102 15.12 -28.20 -12.87
CA MET A 102 15.63 -27.67 -11.59
C MET A 102 15.65 -28.72 -10.48
N VAL A 103 14.58 -29.52 -10.34
CA VAL A 103 14.56 -30.62 -9.36
C VAL A 103 15.61 -31.68 -9.69
N ALA A 104 15.81 -32.00 -10.97
CA ALA A 104 16.84 -32.95 -11.40
C ALA A 104 18.26 -32.44 -11.12
N GLU A 105 18.53 -31.15 -11.36
CA GLU A 105 19.82 -30.51 -11.05
C GLU A 105 20.10 -30.52 -9.55
N ILE A 106 19.13 -30.11 -8.73
CA ILE A 106 19.25 -30.15 -7.27
C ILE A 106 19.46 -31.59 -6.82
N GLY A 107 18.70 -32.55 -7.36
CA GLY A 107 18.84 -33.98 -7.05
C GLY A 107 20.20 -34.56 -7.43
N PHE A 108 20.77 -34.15 -8.56
CA PHE A 108 22.11 -34.57 -9.00
C PHE A 108 23.20 -34.02 -8.07
N ILE A 109 23.13 -32.73 -7.74
CA ILE A 109 24.10 -32.07 -6.83
C ILE A 109 24.00 -32.67 -5.42
N LEU A 110 22.79 -32.76 -4.86
CA LEU A 110 22.60 -33.35 -3.53
C LEU A 110 22.93 -34.84 -3.51
N GLY A 111 22.63 -35.58 -4.58
CA GLY A 111 23.02 -36.98 -4.72
C GLY A 111 24.53 -37.14 -4.62
N SER A 112 25.30 -36.39 -5.41
CA SER A 112 26.76 -36.42 -5.34
C SER A 112 27.30 -36.06 -3.95
N ALA A 113 26.75 -35.03 -3.31
CA ALA A 113 27.17 -34.63 -1.97
C ALA A 113 26.79 -35.67 -0.89
N TYR A 114 25.62 -36.29 -1.01
CA TYR A 114 25.13 -37.28 -0.05
C TYR A 114 26.00 -38.53 -0.02
N PHE A 115 26.43 -39.02 -1.20
CA PHE A 115 27.31 -40.18 -1.30
C PHE A 115 28.74 -39.95 -0.78
N ASP A 116 29.19 -38.69 -0.72
CA ASP A 116 30.52 -38.32 -0.20
C ASP A 116 30.52 -37.96 1.31
N THR A 117 29.36 -37.96 1.98
CA THR A 117 29.29 -37.50 3.38
C THR A 117 29.70 -38.58 4.39
N SER A 118 30.72 -38.28 5.19
CA SER A 118 31.13 -39.06 6.36
C SER A 118 30.31 -38.68 7.60
N SER A 119 29.60 -39.66 8.18
CA SER A 119 28.93 -39.69 9.50
C SER A 119 27.99 -38.51 9.87
N PRO A 120 26.76 -38.77 10.34
CA PRO A 120 25.87 -37.72 10.79
C PRO A 120 26.52 -36.90 11.92
N MET A 121 26.51 -35.58 11.78
CA MET A 121 27.02 -34.66 12.80
C MET A 121 26.11 -34.72 14.03
N THR A 122 26.66 -35.24 15.13
CA THR A 122 25.95 -35.34 16.41
C THR A 122 26.24 -34.10 17.26
N TRP A 123 25.19 -33.38 17.64
CA TRP A 123 25.30 -32.26 18.57
C TRP A 123 25.24 -32.76 20.02
N PRO A 124 26.00 -32.15 20.96
CA PRO A 124 25.85 -32.43 22.38
C PRO A 124 24.45 -32.06 22.86
N GLU A 125 23.86 -32.81 23.80
CA GLU A 125 22.53 -32.50 24.37
C GLU A 125 22.47 -31.15 25.09
N THR A 126 23.62 -30.61 25.50
CA THR A 126 23.74 -29.28 26.14
C THR A 126 23.85 -28.13 25.13
N TYR A 127 23.78 -28.40 23.82
CA TYR A 127 23.92 -27.38 22.80
C TYR A 127 22.68 -26.47 22.75
N ASN A 128 22.86 -25.22 23.15
CA ASN A 128 21.83 -24.19 23.04
C ASN A 128 21.98 -23.43 21.71
N ASN A 129 21.09 -23.72 20.76
CA ASN A 129 21.10 -23.11 19.44
C ASN A 129 20.93 -21.58 19.50
N ALA A 130 20.04 -21.09 20.37
CA ALA A 130 19.77 -19.65 20.50
C ALA A 130 21.00 -18.89 21.04
N LEU A 131 21.71 -19.44 22.01
CA LEU A 131 22.92 -18.84 22.56
C LEU A 131 24.05 -18.81 21.51
N ALA A 132 24.29 -19.93 20.83
CA ALA A 132 25.33 -20.02 19.81
C ALA A 132 25.07 -19.03 18.66
N LEU A 133 23.83 -18.94 18.21
CA LEU A 133 23.43 -18.02 17.15
C LEU A 133 23.52 -16.56 17.62
N GLY A 134 23.17 -16.26 18.87
CA GLY A 134 23.32 -14.94 19.47
C GLY A 134 24.78 -14.47 19.56
N ILE A 135 25.70 -15.34 19.99
CA ILE A 135 27.14 -15.01 20.05
C ILE A 135 27.67 -14.70 18.66
N GLU A 136 27.36 -15.52 17.67
CA GLU A 136 27.84 -15.34 16.30
C GLU A 136 27.25 -14.08 15.64
N MET A 137 25.96 -13.82 15.91
CA MET A 137 25.25 -12.62 15.47
C MET A 137 25.91 -11.34 15.97
N TYR A 138 26.17 -11.23 17.28
CA TYR A 138 26.71 -10.00 17.86
C TYR A 138 28.24 -9.90 17.78
N SER A 139 28.96 -11.00 17.63
CA SER A 139 30.42 -11.01 17.50
C SER A 139 30.86 -10.81 16.05
N LYS A 140 30.55 -11.77 15.16
CA LYS A 140 31.05 -11.77 13.78
C LYS A 140 30.13 -11.00 12.81
N TYR A 141 28.82 -11.11 13.00
CA TYR A 141 27.82 -10.54 12.08
C TYR A 141 27.15 -9.26 12.57
N SER A 142 27.89 -8.43 13.34
CA SER A 142 27.36 -7.16 13.87
C SER A 142 26.90 -6.20 12.75
N TYR A 143 27.64 -6.13 11.64
CA TYR A 143 27.28 -5.27 10.50
C TYR A 143 25.94 -5.65 9.85
N PRO A 144 25.69 -6.91 9.45
CA PRO A 144 24.37 -7.33 8.97
C PRO A 144 23.20 -6.99 9.89
N ILE A 145 23.39 -7.06 11.21
CA ILE A 145 22.34 -6.71 12.18
C ILE A 145 22.00 -5.23 12.10
N GLN A 146 23.01 -4.36 12.02
CA GLN A 146 22.81 -2.93 11.87
C GLN A 146 22.10 -2.60 10.54
N VAL A 147 22.49 -3.27 9.46
CA VAL A 147 21.81 -3.13 8.16
C VAL A 147 20.36 -3.62 8.25
N GLY A 148 20.10 -4.73 8.93
CA GLY A 148 18.75 -5.23 9.20
C GLY A 148 17.90 -4.21 9.98
N ALA A 149 18.47 -3.58 11.01
CA ALA A 149 17.79 -2.54 11.77
C ALA A 149 17.45 -1.31 10.90
N LEU A 150 18.35 -0.90 10.00
CA LEU A 150 18.09 0.17 9.03
C LEU A 150 16.99 -0.21 8.05
N ILE A 151 16.96 -1.45 7.56
CA ILE A 151 15.89 -1.94 6.67
C ILE A 151 14.54 -1.90 7.37
N LEU A 152 14.46 -2.30 8.65
CA LEU A 152 13.23 -2.20 9.44
C LEU A 152 12.78 -0.75 9.64
N LEU A 153 13.71 0.17 9.91
CA LEU A 153 13.43 1.59 10.01
C LEU A 153 12.86 2.14 8.70
N VAL A 154 13.53 1.84 7.58
CA VAL A 154 13.07 2.26 6.24
C VAL A 154 11.70 1.66 5.92
N GLY A 155 11.47 0.38 6.26
CA GLY A 155 10.17 -0.27 6.08
C GLY A 155 9.04 0.41 6.85
N MET A 156 9.29 0.82 8.09
CA MET A 156 8.34 1.58 8.90
C MET A 156 8.04 2.96 8.29
N ILE A 157 9.08 3.70 7.90
CA ILE A 157 8.94 5.02 7.27
C ILE A 157 8.16 4.89 5.95
N ALA A 158 8.49 3.90 5.11
CA ALA A 158 7.82 3.66 3.83
C ALA A 158 6.35 3.30 4.02
N ALA A 159 6.02 2.43 4.99
CA ALA A 159 4.64 2.06 5.30
C ALA A 159 3.81 3.28 5.77
N ILE A 160 4.36 4.12 6.65
CA ILE A 160 3.69 5.34 7.12
C ILE A 160 3.51 6.35 5.98
N ALA A 161 4.56 6.62 5.21
CA ALA A 161 4.51 7.56 4.10
C ALA A 161 3.50 7.12 3.02
N LEU A 162 3.39 5.83 2.73
CA LEU A 162 2.47 5.30 1.72
C LEU A 162 1.00 5.29 2.20
N THR A 163 0.77 5.06 3.50
CA THR A 163 -0.59 5.02 4.07
C THR A 163 -1.14 6.40 4.41
N LEU A 164 -0.29 7.43 4.48
CA LEU A 164 -0.69 8.80 4.75
C LEU A 164 -1.44 9.41 3.56
N ARG A 165 -2.75 9.19 3.51
CA ARG A 165 -3.61 9.75 2.47
C ARG A 165 -3.98 11.19 2.78
N GLU A 166 -3.52 12.12 1.94
CA GLU A 166 -3.99 13.50 2.01
C GLU A 166 -5.45 13.63 1.56
N ARG A 167 -6.27 14.30 2.38
CA ARG A 167 -7.65 14.61 2.02
C ARG A 167 -7.67 15.87 1.17
N LYS A 168 -7.99 15.75 -0.13
CA LYS A 168 -8.15 16.86 -1.08
C LYS A 168 -9.18 17.93 -0.66
N ASN A 169 -10.10 17.60 0.24
CA ASN A 169 -11.16 18.50 0.73
C ASN A 169 -10.82 19.24 2.05
N ARG A 170 -9.54 19.37 2.40
CA ARG A 170 -9.14 20.26 3.49
C ARG A 170 -8.80 21.63 2.91
N LYS A 171 -9.63 22.63 3.24
CA LYS A 171 -9.29 24.04 3.02
C LYS A 171 -8.33 24.45 4.12
N TYR A 172 -7.07 24.66 3.76
CA TYR A 172 -6.11 25.27 4.66
C TYR A 172 -6.25 26.78 4.56
N VAL A 173 -6.34 27.44 5.71
CA VAL A 173 -6.33 28.89 5.79
C VAL A 173 -4.91 29.30 6.12
N LEU A 174 -4.22 29.90 5.15
CA LEU A 174 -2.92 30.51 5.38
C LEU A 174 -3.15 31.88 6.03
N VAL A 175 -2.74 32.02 7.29
CA VAL A 175 -2.89 33.27 8.06
C VAL A 175 -2.15 34.43 7.38
N SER A 176 -1.01 34.14 6.74
CA SER A 176 -0.26 35.12 5.94
C SER A 176 -1.10 35.74 4.82
N ASP A 177 -1.95 34.94 4.18
CA ASP A 177 -2.78 35.38 3.07
C ASP A 177 -3.98 36.18 3.57
N GLN A 178 -4.47 35.88 4.78
CA GLN A 178 -5.52 36.67 5.44
C GLN A 178 -5.05 38.05 5.90
N LEU A 179 -3.79 38.18 6.32
CA LEU A 179 -3.20 39.46 6.74
C LEU A 179 -2.88 40.38 5.55
N LYS A 180 -2.66 39.83 4.35
CA LYS A 180 -2.35 40.58 3.13
C LYS A 180 -3.58 41.13 2.40
N VAL A 181 -4.80 40.79 2.83
CA VAL A 181 -6.04 41.17 2.15
C VAL A 181 -6.25 42.69 2.20
N GLN A 182 -6.26 43.34 1.03
CA GLN A 182 -6.55 44.77 0.93
C GLN A 182 -8.06 44.99 0.73
N ALA A 183 -8.55 46.22 0.97
CA ALA A 183 -9.99 46.55 0.89
C ALA A 183 -10.62 46.18 -0.47
N LYS A 184 -9.83 46.26 -1.54
CA LYS A 184 -10.18 45.94 -2.93
C LYS A 184 -10.38 44.44 -3.21
N ASP A 185 -9.82 43.54 -2.40
CA ASP A 185 -9.89 42.09 -2.62
C ASP A 185 -11.10 41.44 -1.93
N ARG A 186 -11.85 42.21 -1.13
CA ARG A 186 -12.95 41.70 -0.29
C ARG A 186 -14.28 41.53 -1.04
N LEU A 187 -14.43 42.14 -2.21
CA LEU A 187 -15.67 42.17 -2.96
C LEU A 187 -15.44 41.65 -4.38
N ARG A 188 -16.19 40.62 -4.75
CA ARG A 188 -16.24 40.10 -6.13
C ARG A 188 -17.64 40.31 -6.66
N LEU A 189 -17.80 41.28 -7.55
CA LEU A 189 -19.04 41.48 -8.29
C LEU A 189 -19.16 40.37 -9.34
N VAL A 190 -20.02 39.38 -9.06
CA VAL A 190 -20.32 38.30 -10.01
C VAL A 190 -21.60 38.68 -10.74
N SER A 191 -21.47 39.04 -12.02
CA SER A 191 -22.64 39.27 -12.88
C SER A 191 -23.26 37.92 -13.21
N LEU A 192 -24.50 37.71 -12.77
CA LEU A 192 -25.30 36.55 -13.11
C LEU A 192 -26.30 36.96 -14.20
N LYS A 193 -26.42 36.13 -15.24
CA LYS A 193 -27.44 36.31 -16.28
C LYS A 193 -28.80 36.07 -15.62
N SER A 194 -29.72 37.03 -15.69
CA SER A 194 -31.05 36.85 -15.11
C SER A 194 -31.75 35.68 -15.80
N GLU A 195 -32.15 34.67 -15.05
CA GLU A 195 -33.09 33.69 -15.57
C GLU A 195 -34.40 34.41 -15.90
N PRO A 196 -34.95 34.26 -17.11
CA PRO A 196 -36.25 34.81 -17.42
C PRO A 196 -37.27 34.20 -16.47
N ARG A 197 -38.11 35.06 -15.89
CA ARG A 197 -39.21 34.64 -15.02
C ARG A 197 -40.05 33.64 -15.81
N VAL A 198 -40.03 32.37 -15.38
CA VAL A 198 -40.97 31.37 -15.87
C VAL A 198 -42.35 31.87 -15.42
N GLU A 199 -43.10 32.44 -16.36
CA GLU A 199 -44.50 32.74 -16.11
C GLU A 199 -45.19 31.42 -15.75
N PRO A 200 -46.00 31.37 -14.68
CA PRO A 200 -46.76 30.18 -14.37
C PRO A 200 -47.58 29.84 -15.63
N LEU A 201 -47.43 28.59 -16.10
CA LEU A 201 -48.20 28.06 -17.20
C LEU A 201 -49.65 28.51 -17.00
N ALA A 202 -50.16 29.33 -17.92
CA ALA A 202 -51.58 29.63 -17.93
C ALA A 202 -52.27 28.29 -18.10
N ASP A 203 -52.96 27.85 -17.05
CA ASP A 203 -53.85 26.71 -17.07
C ASP A 203 -54.94 26.99 -18.11
N ASN A 204 -54.66 26.70 -19.38
CA ASN A 204 -55.69 26.52 -20.39
C ASN A 204 -56.38 25.19 -20.09
N VAL A 205 -57.24 25.21 -19.07
CA VAL A 205 -58.16 24.11 -18.69
C VAL A 205 -59.31 24.00 -19.71
N SER A 206 -59.05 24.18 -21.00
CA SER A 206 -60.08 24.10 -22.04
C SER A 206 -59.89 22.96 -23.03
N ASP A 207 -58.74 22.28 -23.04
CA ASP A 207 -58.48 21.17 -23.95
C ASP A 207 -58.35 19.82 -23.23
N ILE A 208 -59.19 19.59 -22.22
CA ILE A 208 -59.45 18.23 -21.73
C ILE A 208 -60.67 17.70 -22.50
N PRO A 209 -60.51 16.76 -23.46
CA PRO A 209 -61.66 16.17 -24.15
C PRO A 209 -62.59 15.51 -23.12
N ALA A 210 -63.87 15.88 -23.18
CA ALA A 210 -64.92 15.50 -22.24
C ALA A 210 -65.39 14.03 -22.35
N ASP A 211 -64.52 13.11 -22.77
CA ASP A 211 -64.86 11.70 -22.93
C ASP A 211 -63.77 10.78 -22.37
N ALA A 212 -63.72 10.69 -21.04
CA ALA A 212 -63.11 9.57 -20.32
C ALA A 212 -63.52 9.61 -18.83
N THR A 213 -64.82 9.64 -18.55
CA THR A 213 -65.32 9.36 -17.20
C THR A 213 -65.52 7.85 -17.04
N ILE A 214 -64.54 7.26 -16.33
CA ILE A 214 -64.63 6.07 -15.46
C ILE A 214 -64.49 4.69 -16.11
N ALA A 215 -63.27 4.14 -16.00
CA ALA A 215 -63.08 2.76 -15.60
C ALA A 215 -61.90 2.65 -14.62
N GLY A 216 -62.20 2.34 -13.36
CA GLY A 216 -61.25 1.70 -12.44
C GLY A 216 -60.48 2.62 -11.50
N ALA A 217 -61.10 2.92 -10.36
CA ALA A 217 -60.36 3.27 -9.16
C ALA A 217 -59.42 2.11 -8.76
N LYS A 218 -58.10 2.34 -8.83
CA LYS A 218 -57.13 1.68 -7.95
C LYS A 218 -56.08 2.69 -7.53
N HIS A 219 -56.16 3.09 -6.26
CA HIS A 219 -55.05 3.70 -5.54
C HIS A 219 -53.79 2.84 -5.70
N THR A 220 -52.70 3.41 -6.21
CA THR A 220 -51.33 3.07 -5.79
C THR A 220 -50.36 4.15 -6.25
N SER A 221 -49.79 4.82 -5.23
CA SER A 221 -48.54 5.58 -5.16
C SER A 221 -47.68 5.72 -6.44
N ALA A 222 -47.46 6.97 -6.85
CA ALA A 222 -46.53 7.40 -7.90
C ALA A 222 -45.05 7.43 -7.43
N ALA A 223 -44.57 6.34 -6.81
CA ALA A 223 -43.16 6.20 -6.40
C ALA A 223 -42.42 5.07 -7.12
N GLU A 224 -43.02 4.41 -8.11
CA GLU A 224 -42.46 3.17 -8.66
C GLU A 224 -42.67 3.00 -10.18
N ARG A 225 -42.36 4.04 -10.97
CA ARG A 225 -42.30 3.93 -12.44
C ARG A 225 -41.04 4.50 -13.11
N ASP A 226 -40.11 5.12 -12.37
CA ASP A 226 -38.86 5.66 -12.94
C ASP A 226 -37.66 4.69 -12.91
N ALA A 227 -37.87 3.40 -12.63
CA ALA A 227 -36.77 2.43 -12.51
C ALA A 227 -36.58 1.50 -13.73
N LYS A 228 -37.25 1.72 -14.87
CA LYS A 228 -37.17 0.77 -16.00
C LYS A 228 -36.89 1.32 -17.40
N GLU A 229 -36.55 2.59 -17.55
CA GLU A 229 -36.09 3.14 -18.83
C GLU A 229 -34.71 3.79 -18.71
N VAL A 230 -33.78 3.03 -18.13
CA VAL A 230 -32.33 3.26 -18.30
C VAL A 230 -31.79 2.08 -19.10
N LYS A 231 -32.00 2.11 -20.41
CA LYS A 231 -31.24 1.27 -21.34
C LYS A 231 -31.23 1.89 -22.72
N ASN A 232 -30.01 2.10 -23.20
CA ASN A 232 -29.61 2.54 -24.53
C ASN A 232 -29.88 4.00 -24.86
N ASP A 233 -28.84 4.81 -24.68
CA ASP A 233 -28.38 5.74 -25.71
C ASP A 233 -26.87 5.96 -25.55
N ARG A 234 -26.10 5.01 -26.11
CA ARG A 234 -24.67 5.18 -26.41
C ARG A 234 -24.54 5.56 -27.87
N ASP A 235 -25.00 6.73 -28.30
CA ASP A 235 -24.70 7.26 -29.64
C ASP A 235 -24.84 8.78 -29.70
N LEU A 236 -23.95 9.50 -29.03
CA LEU A 236 -23.76 10.95 -29.21
C LEU A 236 -22.27 11.29 -29.42
N LYS A 237 -21.64 10.62 -30.39
CA LYS A 237 -20.28 10.93 -30.86
C LYS A 237 -20.22 11.70 -32.19
N ASN A 238 -21.34 12.18 -32.73
CA ASN A 238 -21.32 12.88 -34.00
C ASN A 238 -22.33 14.04 -34.06
N ILE A 239 -22.06 15.12 -33.31
CA ILE A 239 -22.61 16.44 -33.63
C ILE A 239 -21.47 17.46 -33.59
N LYS A 240 -21.10 17.90 -34.79
CA LYS A 240 -20.13 18.95 -35.10
C LYS A 240 -20.60 20.28 -34.49
N PRO A 241 -19.80 21.04 -33.71
CA PRO A 241 -20.24 22.33 -33.23
C PRO A 241 -20.21 23.36 -34.38
N ALA A 242 -21.38 23.94 -34.65
CA ALA A 242 -21.55 25.08 -35.54
C ALA A 242 -20.78 26.31 -34.99
N ALA A 243 -20.19 27.06 -35.92
CA ALA A 243 -19.31 28.19 -35.70
C ALA A 243 -19.98 29.33 -34.91
N GLY A 244 -19.26 29.90 -33.94
CA GLY A 244 -19.66 31.13 -33.25
C GLY A 244 -19.34 31.17 -31.75
N GLN A 245 -18.11 30.85 -31.34
CA GLN A 245 -17.62 31.13 -29.98
C GLN A 245 -16.48 32.17 -30.04
N PRO A 246 -16.51 33.24 -29.24
CA PRO A 246 -15.31 34.06 -29.05
C PRO A 246 -14.25 33.22 -28.32
N SER A 247 -13.03 33.24 -28.86
CA SER A 247 -11.90 32.43 -28.42
C SER A 247 -11.56 32.60 -26.93
N PRO A 248 -11.08 31.54 -26.24
CA PRO A 248 -10.46 31.69 -24.93
C PRO A 248 -9.13 32.43 -25.09
N VAL A 249 -9.00 33.55 -24.38
CA VAL A 249 -7.73 34.29 -24.26
C VAL A 249 -6.69 33.37 -23.63
N LYS A 250 -5.63 33.06 -24.39
CA LYS A 250 -4.42 32.39 -23.89
C LYS A 250 -3.78 33.25 -22.79
N PRO A 251 -3.50 32.72 -21.59
CA PRO A 251 -2.55 33.35 -20.68
C PRO A 251 -1.13 33.13 -21.24
N GLY A 252 -0.56 34.17 -21.84
CA GLY A 252 0.87 34.26 -22.08
C GLY A 252 1.60 34.50 -20.77
N GLU A 253 2.57 33.63 -20.47
CA GLU A 253 3.76 33.90 -19.67
C GLU A 253 4.41 35.22 -20.19
N PRO A 254 4.81 36.18 -19.33
CA PRO A 254 6.05 35.99 -18.56
C PRO A 254 6.10 36.66 -17.18
N ALA A 255 6.62 35.93 -16.18
CA ALA A 255 7.34 36.52 -15.05
C ALA A 255 8.28 35.50 -14.38
N LYS A 256 9.11 34.79 -15.17
CA LYS A 256 10.28 34.04 -14.69
C LYS A 256 11.46 34.93 -14.28
N ALA A 257 11.23 36.22 -13.99
CA ALA A 257 12.30 37.19 -13.74
C ALA A 257 12.36 37.76 -12.31
N GLN A 258 11.56 37.25 -11.35
CA GLN A 258 11.60 37.74 -9.95
C GLN A 258 11.97 36.70 -8.89
N LEU A 259 12.21 35.43 -9.26
CA LEU A 259 12.73 34.43 -8.31
C LEU A 259 14.26 34.43 -8.15
N ALA A 260 15.01 35.19 -8.96
CA ALA A 260 16.48 35.20 -8.91
C ALA A 260 17.07 36.34 -8.04
N GLN A 261 16.25 37.20 -7.43
CA GLN A 261 16.74 38.32 -6.60
C GLN A 261 16.45 38.19 -5.09
N ASN A 262 15.61 37.25 -4.66
CA ASN A 262 15.32 37.05 -3.23
C ASN A 262 16.12 35.93 -2.56
N ASP A 263 17.00 35.26 -3.30
CA ASP A 263 17.89 34.20 -2.77
C ASP A 263 19.19 34.77 -2.15
N LYS A 264 19.42 36.09 -2.25
CA LYS A 264 20.58 36.76 -1.61
C LYS A 264 20.26 37.51 -0.32
N THR A 265 18.98 37.74 0.00
CA THR A 265 18.57 38.45 1.23
C THR A 265 18.38 37.50 2.41
N VAL A 266 18.00 36.25 2.18
CA VAL A 266 17.80 35.26 3.27
C VAL A 266 19.13 34.71 3.81
N SER A 267 20.18 34.65 3.00
CA SER A 267 21.51 34.17 3.44
C SER A 267 22.26 35.15 4.35
N VAL A 268 21.87 36.43 4.41
CA VAL A 268 22.55 37.45 5.23
C VAL A 268 21.93 37.54 6.64
N GLU A 269 20.65 37.24 6.79
CA GLU A 269 19.92 37.34 8.06
C GLU A 269 20.21 36.12 8.97
N SER A 270 20.33 34.92 8.39
CA SER A 270 20.78 33.70 9.10
C SER A 270 22.20 33.83 9.68
N THR A 271 23.09 34.58 9.03
CA THR A 271 24.45 34.81 9.55
C THR A 271 24.55 35.88 10.64
N LYS A 272 23.53 36.73 10.84
CA LYS A 272 23.50 37.71 11.94
C LYS A 272 22.91 37.12 13.22
N GLU A 273 21.91 36.25 13.13
CA GLU A 273 21.33 35.60 14.30
C GLU A 273 22.27 34.53 14.88
N ALA A 274 22.96 33.76 14.05
CA ALA A 274 23.94 32.77 14.51
C ALA A 274 25.17 33.39 15.22
N LYS A 275 25.52 34.65 14.90
CA LYS A 275 26.65 35.35 15.54
C LYS A 275 26.28 36.01 16.88
N SER A 276 25.00 36.38 17.06
CA SER A 276 24.48 36.93 18.32
C SER A 276 24.38 35.86 19.42
N ASP A 277 23.94 34.64 19.07
CA ASP A 277 23.79 33.56 20.05
C ASP A 277 25.13 32.93 20.47
N ALA A 278 26.14 32.92 19.60
CA ALA A 278 27.50 32.52 19.97
C ALA A 278 28.11 33.47 21.01
N THR A 279 27.94 34.79 20.84
CA THR A 279 28.46 35.79 21.80
C THR A 279 27.75 35.77 23.17
N LYS A 280 26.49 35.33 23.23
CA LYS A 280 25.74 35.18 24.50
C LYS A 280 26.08 33.87 25.24
N SER A 281 26.53 32.84 24.51
CA SER A 281 26.97 31.56 25.09
C SER A 281 28.39 31.67 25.68
N GLU A 282 29.30 32.39 25.01
CA GLU A 282 30.65 32.64 25.53
C GLU A 282 30.64 33.59 26.74
N ALA A 283 29.75 34.59 26.80
CA ALA A 283 29.61 35.46 27.97
C ALA A 283 29.07 34.73 29.21
N LYS A 284 28.23 33.69 29.04
CA LYS A 284 27.72 32.87 30.17
C LYS A 284 28.73 31.82 30.65
N SER A 285 29.66 31.37 29.81
CA SER A 285 30.71 30.43 30.23
C SER A 285 31.91 31.13 30.87
N ALA A 286 32.18 32.39 30.54
CA ALA A 286 33.18 33.22 31.23
C ALA A 286 32.74 33.61 32.66
N LEU A 287 31.45 33.94 32.87
CA LEU A 287 30.91 34.26 34.20
C LEU A 287 30.91 33.05 35.17
N ASN A 288 30.76 31.83 34.65
CA ASN A 288 30.74 30.63 35.49
C ASN A 288 32.14 30.13 35.91
N ASN A 289 33.21 30.60 35.25
CA ASN A 289 34.58 30.22 35.58
C ASN A 289 35.28 31.20 36.55
N GLU A 290 34.70 32.35 36.84
CA GLU A 290 35.22 33.31 37.83
C GLU A 290 34.68 33.06 39.25
N GLU A 291 33.52 32.39 39.39
CA GLU A 291 32.98 31.98 40.71
C GLU A 291 33.65 30.73 41.31
N VAL A 292 34.45 29.99 40.53
CA VAL A 292 35.14 28.77 41.00
C VAL A 292 36.58 29.06 41.46
N LYS A 293 37.03 30.33 41.43
CA LYS A 293 38.40 30.71 41.82
C LYS A 293 38.49 31.85 42.83
N LYS A 294 37.49 32.00 43.70
CA LYS A 294 37.60 32.73 44.97
C LYS A 294 37.30 31.83 46.15
#